data_AF-A0A1G2G6I6-F1
#
_entry.id   AF-A0A1G2G6I6-F1
#
_cell.length_a   1.000
_cell.length_b   1.000
_cell.length_c   1.000
_cell.angle_alpha   90.00
_cell.angle_beta   90.00
_cell.angle_gamma   90.00
#
_symmetry.space_group_name_H-M   'P 1'
#
loop_
_entity.id
_entity.type
_entity.pdbx_description
1 polymer ?
#
loop_
_entity_poly.entity_id
_entity_poly.type
_entity_poly.pdbx_seq_one_letter_code
_entity_poly.pdbx_strand_id
1 'polypeptide(L)'
;MKIVIQDFKEGATIPKEFTCDGTNHAPGLYLEDVPKNAKSLGLIMDDPDAPNGTWTHWTAWNLNPAVLEIRQDKLVGTVEGGLGSAIEGVTSRGKPGYHGPCPPSGVHRYYFRVYALNTILDLKGDADVAKLRAAMEGHVIAETEYMGTYTR
;
A
#
# COMPACT_ATOMS: atom_id res chain seq x y z
N MET A 1 -14.96 1.14 6.25
CA MET A 1 -13.57 1.53 6.02
C MET A 1 -13.46 2.17 4.67
N LYS A 2 -12.71 3.26 4.58
CA LYS A 2 -12.47 4.01 3.36
C LYS A 2 -11.05 4.53 3.37
N ILE A 3 -10.44 4.58 2.19
CA ILE A 3 -9.16 5.23 1.95
C ILE A 3 -9.39 6.54 1.17
N VAL A 4 -8.62 7.58 1.50
CA VAL A 4 -8.61 8.85 0.79
C VAL A 4 -7.16 9.24 0.53
N ILE A 5 -6.87 9.59 -0.71
CA ILE A 5 -5.62 10.27 -1.07
C ILE A 5 -5.97 11.74 -1.34
N GLN A 6 -5.30 12.66 -0.67
CA GLN A 6 -5.62 14.09 -0.78
C GLN A 6 -4.95 14.74 -2.00
N ASP A 7 -3.84 14.17 -2.47
CA ASP A 7 -3.02 14.73 -3.54
C ASP A 7 -3.67 14.60 -4.93
N PHE A 8 -4.61 13.67 -5.10
CA PHE A 8 -5.37 13.50 -6.33
C PHE A 8 -6.75 12.88 -6.08
N LYS A 9 -7.68 13.08 -7.01
CA LYS A 9 -9.01 12.46 -6.96
C LYS A 9 -8.99 11.03 -7.45
N GLU A 10 -9.94 10.22 -7.00
CA GLU A 10 -10.05 8.83 -7.42
C GLU A 10 -10.29 8.75 -8.94
N GLY A 11 -9.53 7.87 -9.59
CA GLY A 11 -9.46 7.72 -11.04
C GLY A 11 -8.66 8.80 -11.77
N ALA A 12 -8.22 9.86 -11.10
CA ALA A 12 -7.43 10.92 -11.71
C ALA A 12 -5.97 10.52 -11.90
N THR A 13 -5.24 11.36 -12.63
CA THR A 13 -3.80 11.19 -12.84
C THR A 13 -3.04 11.40 -11.53
N ILE A 14 -2.17 10.45 -11.19
CA ILE A 14 -1.26 10.52 -10.06
C ILE A 14 -0.25 11.65 -10.33
N PRO A 15 -0.08 12.61 -9.41
CA PRO A 15 0.86 13.70 -9.56
C PRO A 15 2.30 13.19 -9.75
N LYS A 16 3.04 13.88 -10.61
CA LYS A 16 4.36 13.46 -11.08
C LYS A 16 5.34 13.20 -9.93
N GLU A 17 5.26 13.95 -8.84
CA GLU A 17 6.10 13.80 -7.65
C GLU A 17 6.03 12.38 -7.05
N PHE A 18 4.91 11.68 -7.15
CA PHE A 18 4.76 10.32 -6.62
C PHE A 18 5.27 9.22 -7.57
N THR A 19 5.82 9.58 -8.72
CA THR A 19 6.19 8.65 -9.80
C THR A 19 7.70 8.61 -10.03
N CYS A 20 8.16 7.71 -10.90
CA CYS A 20 9.57 7.63 -11.28
C CYS A 20 10.09 8.87 -12.04
N ASP A 21 9.20 9.72 -12.56
CA ASP A 21 9.57 10.98 -13.20
C ASP A 21 9.69 12.16 -12.20
N GLY A 22 9.39 11.92 -10.91
CA GLY A 22 9.45 12.90 -9.83
C GLY A 22 10.36 12.49 -8.67
N THR A 23 9.98 12.87 -7.44
CA THR A 23 10.73 12.52 -6.22
C THR A 23 10.53 11.07 -5.79
N ASN A 24 9.50 10.41 -6.33
CA ASN A 24 9.20 8.98 -6.15
C ASN A 24 8.97 8.58 -4.68
N HIS A 25 8.41 9.49 -3.88
CA HIS A 25 7.84 9.16 -2.56
C HIS A 25 6.38 8.70 -2.70
N ALA A 26 5.87 7.93 -1.74
CA ALA A 26 4.46 7.53 -1.72
C ALA A 26 3.54 8.70 -1.31
N PRO A 27 2.30 8.78 -1.86
CA PRO A 27 1.29 9.70 -1.35
C PRO A 27 0.84 9.28 0.07
N GLY A 28 0.30 10.24 0.82
CA GLY A 28 -0.33 9.94 2.12
C GLY A 28 -1.66 9.21 1.92
N LEU A 29 -1.83 8.07 2.58
CA LEU A 29 -3.07 7.28 2.52
C LEU A 29 -3.88 7.50 3.80
N TYR A 30 -4.90 8.34 3.75
CA TYR A 30 -5.77 8.61 4.89
C TYR A 30 -6.84 7.53 5.03
N LEU A 31 -7.12 7.13 6.26
CA LEU A 31 -8.08 6.07 6.57
C LEU A 31 -9.25 6.60 7.39
N GLU A 32 -10.44 6.19 6.98
CA GLU A 32 -11.70 6.47 7.66
C GLU A 32 -12.41 5.14 7.97
N ASP A 33 -13.20 5.10 9.05
CA ASP A 33 -14.07 3.98 9.41
C ASP A 33 -13.35 2.61 9.48
N VAL A 34 -12.14 2.57 10.03
CA VAL A 34 -11.42 1.32 10.33
C VAL A 34 -12.23 0.53 11.39
N PRO A 35 -12.52 -0.77 11.17
CA PRO A 35 -13.28 -1.56 12.14
C PRO A 35 -12.60 -1.58 13.51
N LYS A 36 -13.38 -1.37 14.59
CA LYS A 36 -12.86 -1.34 15.96
C LYS A 36 -12.21 -2.65 16.42
N ASN A 37 -12.56 -3.77 15.80
CA ASN A 37 -12.00 -5.10 16.07
C ASN A 37 -10.79 -5.43 15.18
N ALA A 38 -10.29 -4.50 14.37
CA ALA A 38 -9.04 -4.67 13.65
C ALA A 38 -7.86 -4.74 14.63
N LYS A 39 -6.98 -5.72 14.45
CA LYS A 39 -5.73 -5.85 15.20
C LYS A 39 -4.54 -5.28 14.43
N SER A 40 -4.59 -5.33 13.10
CA SER A 40 -3.60 -4.69 12.23
C SER A 40 -4.21 -4.30 10.89
N LEU A 41 -3.45 -3.53 10.10
CA LEU A 41 -3.74 -3.28 8.70
C LEU A 41 -2.67 -3.90 7.79
N GLY A 42 -3.11 -4.30 6.59
CA GLY A 42 -2.26 -4.63 5.45
C GLY A 42 -2.47 -3.63 4.32
N LEU A 43 -1.43 -3.40 3.53
CA LEU A 43 -1.39 -2.52 2.37
C LEU A 43 -0.78 -3.27 1.19
N ILE A 44 -1.44 -3.22 0.05
CA ILE A 44 -0.91 -3.66 -1.24
C ILE A 44 -1.21 -2.56 -2.26
N MET A 45 -0.17 -2.09 -2.95
CA MET A 45 -0.30 -1.29 -4.15
C MET A 45 0.11 -2.13 -5.36
N ASP A 46 -0.76 -2.23 -6.36
CA ASP A 46 -0.47 -2.97 -7.58
C ASP A 46 -0.98 -2.30 -8.87
N ASP A 47 -0.35 -2.68 -9.98
CA ASP A 47 -0.60 -2.23 -11.35
C ASP A 47 -0.94 -3.46 -12.21
N PRO A 48 -2.23 -3.71 -12.50
CA PRO A 48 -2.64 -4.84 -13.34
C PRO A 48 -2.37 -4.61 -14.84
N ASP A 49 -2.00 -3.40 -15.25
CA ASP A 49 -1.77 -3.03 -16.65
C ASP A 49 -0.31 -3.22 -17.07
N ALA A 50 0.57 -3.65 -16.14
CA ALA A 50 1.96 -3.94 -16.44
C ALA A 50 2.13 -5.07 -17.48
N PRO A 51 3.12 -4.98 -18.41
CA PRO A 51 3.20 -5.85 -19.59
C PRO A 51 3.30 -7.35 -19.31
N ASN A 52 3.81 -7.74 -18.14
CA ASN A 52 4.07 -9.13 -17.77
C ASN A 52 3.14 -9.61 -16.64
N GLY A 53 1.92 -9.05 -16.58
CA GLY A 53 0.96 -9.28 -15.51
C GLY A 53 1.13 -8.30 -14.35
N THR A 54 0.32 -8.46 -13.32
CA THR A 54 0.22 -7.51 -12.20
C THR A 54 1.58 -7.23 -11.55
N TRP A 55 1.96 -5.95 -11.53
CA TRP A 55 3.18 -5.48 -10.86
C TRP A 55 2.85 -4.95 -9.47
N THR A 56 3.52 -5.46 -8.44
CA THR A 56 3.37 -4.95 -7.07
C THR A 56 4.33 -3.81 -6.84
N HIS A 57 3.79 -2.64 -6.49
CA HIS A 57 4.51 -1.39 -6.29
C HIS A 57 4.86 -1.12 -4.82
N TRP A 58 4.03 -1.61 -3.88
CA TRP A 58 4.24 -1.39 -2.45
C TRP A 58 3.51 -2.44 -1.63
N THR A 59 4.14 -2.94 -0.57
CA THR A 59 3.48 -3.79 0.43
C THR A 59 3.90 -3.40 1.82
N ALA A 60 2.94 -3.40 2.75
CA ALA A 60 3.20 -3.27 4.17
C ALA A 60 2.16 -4.03 4.99
N TRP A 61 2.52 -4.54 6.17
CA TRP A 61 1.58 -5.20 7.08
C TRP A 61 1.95 -4.97 8.54
N ASN A 62 1.08 -5.45 9.44
CA ASN A 62 1.18 -5.23 10.88
C ASN A 62 1.20 -3.75 11.26
N LEU A 63 0.56 -2.92 10.43
CA LEU A 63 0.34 -1.49 10.67
C LEU A 63 -0.63 -1.33 11.84
N ASN A 64 -0.36 -0.37 12.73
CA ASN A 64 -1.27 -0.03 13.82
C ASN A 64 -2.64 0.41 13.25
N PRO A 65 -3.76 -0.25 13.61
CA PRO A 65 -5.08 0.08 13.07
C PRO A 65 -5.66 1.40 13.60
N ALA A 66 -5.05 1.99 14.63
CA ALA A 66 -5.45 3.29 15.19
C ALA A 66 -4.86 4.49 14.42
N VAL A 67 -4.04 4.26 13.40
CA VAL A 67 -3.49 5.35 12.57
C VAL A 67 -4.54 5.93 11.63
N LEU A 68 -4.48 7.25 11.46
CA LEU A 68 -5.36 7.98 10.54
C LEU A 68 -4.72 8.15 9.15
N GLU A 69 -3.41 7.93 9.04
CA GLU A 69 -2.63 8.13 7.83
C GLU A 69 -1.51 7.09 7.75
N ILE A 70 -1.41 6.38 6.62
CA ILE A 70 -0.23 5.59 6.28
C ILE A 70 0.70 6.48 5.47
N ARG A 71 1.89 6.73 6.01
CA ARG A 71 2.96 7.48 5.34
C ARG A 71 4.22 6.65 5.25
N GLN A 72 4.86 6.66 4.09
CA GLN A 72 6.11 5.94 3.85
C GLN A 72 7.20 6.29 4.89
N ASP A 73 7.35 7.58 5.23
CA ASP A 73 8.36 8.06 6.19
C ASP A 73 8.08 7.66 7.65
N LYS A 74 6.89 7.12 7.94
CA LYS A 74 6.45 6.69 9.27
C LYS A 74 6.35 5.16 9.41
N LEU A 75 6.60 4.41 8.34
CA LEU A 75 6.56 2.95 8.35
C LEU A 75 7.75 2.33 9.09
N VAL A 76 8.91 3.00 9.09
CA VAL A 76 10.14 2.47 9.66
C VAL A 76 10.40 3.12 11.02
N GLY A 77 10.35 2.32 12.10
CA GLY A 77 10.88 2.69 13.41
C GLY A 77 9.90 2.51 14.58
N THR A 78 10.44 2.12 15.73
CA THR A 78 9.77 2.08 17.05
C THR A 78 9.69 3.50 17.65
N VAL A 79 9.10 4.43 16.93
CA VAL A 79 8.90 5.80 17.43
C VAL A 79 7.62 5.83 18.25
N GLU A 80 7.62 6.48 19.42
CA GLU A 80 6.37 6.84 20.11
C GLU A 80 5.44 7.57 19.12
N GLY A 81 4.24 7.03 18.89
CA GLY A 81 3.32 7.54 17.86
C GLY A 81 3.58 7.07 16.41
N GLY A 82 4.50 6.13 16.19
CA GLY A 82 4.75 5.49 14.89
C GLY A 82 3.71 4.42 14.51
N LEU A 83 3.80 3.90 13.28
CA LEU A 83 2.93 2.82 12.76
C LEU A 83 3.14 1.45 13.44
N GLY A 84 3.96 1.38 14.49
CA GLY A 84 4.18 0.20 15.33
C GLY A 84 5.15 -0.81 14.71
N SER A 85 4.78 -2.10 14.77
CA SER A 85 5.49 -3.26 14.22
C SER A 85 5.35 -3.39 12.69
N ALA A 86 5.25 -2.27 11.98
CA ALA A 86 5.03 -2.27 10.55
C ALA A 86 6.22 -2.92 9.82
N ILE A 87 5.90 -3.79 8.86
CA ILE A 87 6.90 -4.48 8.04
C ILE A 87 6.62 -4.15 6.58
N GLU A 88 7.63 -3.66 5.86
CA GLU A 88 7.60 -3.57 4.40
C GLU A 88 8.15 -4.84 3.77
N GLY A 89 7.41 -5.39 2.81
CA GLY A 89 7.78 -6.63 2.11
C GLY A 89 8.31 -6.41 0.70
N VAL A 90 8.87 -7.48 0.15
CA VAL A 90 9.46 -7.50 -1.19
C VAL A 90 8.38 -7.26 -2.25
N THR A 91 8.67 -6.31 -3.15
CA THR A 91 7.81 -5.97 -4.29
C THR A 91 8.27 -6.66 -5.57
N SER A 92 7.56 -6.46 -6.68
CA SER A 92 8.00 -6.94 -8.00
C SER A 92 9.36 -6.36 -8.44
N ARG A 93 9.83 -5.27 -7.81
CA ARG A 93 11.18 -4.72 -8.01
C ARG A 93 12.28 -5.58 -7.36
N GLY A 94 11.93 -6.55 -6.52
CA GLY A 94 12.85 -7.38 -5.76
C GLY A 94 13.39 -6.71 -4.48
N LYS A 95 12.81 -5.58 -4.07
CA LYS A 95 13.19 -4.84 -2.86
C LYS A 95 11.94 -4.40 -2.10
N PRO A 96 12.01 -4.28 -0.76
CA PRO A 96 10.94 -3.65 0.02
C PRO A 96 10.85 -2.15 -0.27
N GLY A 97 9.75 -1.55 0.18
CA GLY A 97 9.46 -0.13 0.01
C GLY A 97 8.56 0.19 -1.18
N TYR A 98 8.16 1.45 -1.26
CA TYR A 98 7.40 2.02 -2.36
C TYR A 98 8.27 2.18 -3.62
N HIS A 99 7.74 1.72 -4.76
CA HIS A 99 8.29 1.97 -6.09
C HIS A 99 7.18 2.59 -6.91
N GLY A 100 7.24 3.89 -7.20
CA GLY A 100 6.13 4.61 -7.82
C GLY A 100 5.84 4.23 -9.28
N PRO A 101 4.72 4.75 -9.83
CA PRO A 101 4.34 4.58 -11.23
C PRO A 101 5.49 4.86 -12.19
N CYS A 102 5.71 3.95 -13.14
CA CYS A 102 6.72 4.08 -14.19
C CYS A 102 6.34 3.30 -15.45
N PRO A 103 5.17 3.58 -16.05
CA PRO A 103 4.67 2.79 -17.16
C PRO A 103 5.58 2.96 -18.39
N PRO A 104 5.91 1.88 -19.12
CA PRO A 104 6.74 1.97 -20.31
C PRO A 104 6.00 2.63 -21.49
N SER A 105 4.67 2.50 -21.55
CA SER A 105 3.80 3.13 -22.54
C SER A 105 2.34 3.06 -22.07
N GLY A 106 1.46 3.84 -22.69
CA GLY A 106 0.03 3.80 -22.39
C GLY A 106 -0.32 4.38 -21.01
N VAL A 107 -1.60 4.27 -20.65
CA VAL A 107 -2.11 4.67 -19.33
C VAL A 107 -2.24 3.41 -18.49
N HIS A 108 -1.58 3.40 -17.34
CA HIS A 108 -1.69 2.34 -16.35
C HIS A 108 -2.54 2.78 -15.16
N ARG A 109 -3.20 1.83 -14.51
CA ARG A 109 -3.98 2.01 -13.29
C ARG A 109 -3.20 1.45 -12.11
N TYR A 110 -3.17 2.21 -11.02
CA TYR A 110 -2.50 1.83 -9.78
C TYR A 110 -3.52 1.77 -8.66
N TYR A 111 -3.70 0.59 -8.09
CA TYR A 111 -4.67 0.33 -7.02
C TYR A 111 -3.96 0.32 -5.68
N PHE A 112 -4.33 1.24 -4.80
CA PHE A 112 -3.93 1.26 -3.40
C PHE A 112 -5.00 0.53 -2.59
N ARG A 113 -4.71 -0.68 -2.11
CA ARG A 113 -5.65 -1.49 -1.32
C ARG A 113 -5.21 -1.60 0.12
N VAL A 114 -6.12 -1.30 1.04
CA VAL A 114 -5.90 -1.44 2.48
C VAL A 114 -6.88 -2.46 3.04
N TYR A 115 -6.36 -3.36 3.87
CA TYR A 115 -7.09 -4.46 4.49
C TYR A 115 -7.03 -4.29 6.01
N ALA A 116 -8.18 -4.35 6.67
CA ALA A 116 -8.24 -4.50 8.12
C ALA A 116 -8.23 -5.99 8.48
N LEU A 117 -7.32 -6.38 9.38
CA LEU A 117 -7.09 -7.77 9.75
C LEU A 117 -7.48 -8.02 11.21
N ASN A 118 -8.10 -9.16 11.49
CA ASN A 118 -8.42 -9.60 12.86
C ASN A 118 -7.23 -10.24 13.60
N THR A 119 -6.03 -10.20 13.02
CA THR A 119 -4.81 -10.83 13.53
C THR A 119 -3.58 -9.95 13.29
N ILE A 120 -2.45 -10.31 13.91
CA ILE A 120 -1.11 -9.88 13.55
C ILE A 120 -0.49 -11.01 12.72
N LEU A 121 0.12 -10.69 11.58
CA LEU A 121 0.71 -11.69 10.70
C LEU A 121 2.10 -12.09 11.20
N ASP A 122 2.35 -13.40 11.31
CA ASP A 122 3.70 -13.96 11.50
C ASP A 122 4.40 -14.05 10.13
N LEU A 123 4.77 -12.88 9.60
CA LEU A 123 5.36 -12.74 8.27
C LEU A 123 6.54 -11.78 8.31
N LYS A 124 7.69 -12.23 7.77
CA LYS A 124 8.95 -11.49 7.75
C LYS A 124 9.07 -10.61 6.51
N GLY A 125 9.89 -9.55 6.58
CA GLY A 125 10.05 -8.55 5.51
C GLY A 125 10.68 -9.06 4.20
N ASP A 126 11.15 -10.30 4.14
CA ASP A 126 11.57 -10.98 2.91
C ASP A 126 10.39 -11.64 2.16
N ALA A 127 9.17 -11.57 2.70
CA ALA A 127 7.97 -12.06 2.05
C ALA A 127 7.55 -11.17 0.86
N ASP A 128 7.03 -11.83 -0.18
CA ASP A 128 6.44 -11.18 -1.34
C ASP A 128 4.91 -11.03 -1.18
N VAL A 129 4.28 -10.40 -2.19
CA VAL A 129 2.82 -10.19 -2.22
C VAL A 129 2.02 -11.51 -2.16
N ALA A 130 2.54 -12.61 -2.71
CA ALA A 130 1.85 -13.88 -2.73
C ALA A 130 1.77 -14.47 -1.32
N LYS A 131 2.90 -14.45 -0.59
CA LYS A 131 2.95 -14.85 0.82
C LYS A 131 2.10 -13.93 1.70
N LEU A 132 2.10 -12.62 1.44
CA LEU A 132 1.26 -11.67 2.16
C LEU A 132 -0.24 -11.99 1.95
N ARG A 133 -0.68 -12.21 0.71
CA ARG A 133 -2.07 -12.57 0.40
C ARG A 133 -2.47 -13.88 1.09
N ALA A 134 -1.61 -14.90 1.04
CA ALA A 134 -1.85 -16.17 1.73
C ALA A 134 -1.95 -16.00 3.26
N ALA A 135 -1.08 -15.18 3.85
CA ALA A 135 -1.12 -14.90 5.29
C ALA A 135 -2.38 -14.12 5.73
N MET A 136 -2.96 -13.31 4.83
CA MET A 136 -4.19 -12.57 5.09
C MET A 136 -5.47 -13.41 4.90
N GLU A 137 -5.39 -14.56 4.24
CA GLU A 137 -6.56 -15.39 3.93
C GLU A 137 -7.32 -15.79 5.21
N GLY A 138 -8.63 -15.59 5.22
CA GLY A 138 -9.48 -15.84 6.39
C GLY A 138 -9.36 -14.80 7.53
N HIS A 139 -8.48 -13.81 7.40
CA HIS A 139 -8.24 -12.79 8.43
C HIS A 139 -8.73 -11.38 8.07
N VAL A 140 -9.06 -11.14 6.79
CA VAL A 140 -9.61 -9.85 6.33
C VAL A 140 -11.02 -9.67 6.86
N ILE A 141 -11.25 -8.57 7.59
CA ILE A 141 -12.56 -8.19 8.15
C ILE A 141 -13.14 -6.94 7.48
N ALA A 142 -12.32 -6.15 6.78
CA ALA A 142 -12.76 -5.10 5.87
C ALA A 142 -11.65 -4.82 4.86
N GLU A 143 -12.02 -4.31 3.70
CA GLU A 143 -11.10 -3.83 2.67
C GLU A 143 -11.60 -2.53 2.06
N THR A 144 -10.69 -1.78 1.48
CA THR A 144 -10.99 -0.59 0.68
C THR A 144 -9.92 -0.42 -0.38
N GLU A 145 -10.27 0.21 -1.49
CA GLU A 145 -9.31 0.57 -2.52
C GLU A 145 -9.43 2.04 -2.93
N TYR A 146 -8.35 2.56 -3.48
CA TYR A 146 -8.28 3.84 -4.19
C TYR A 146 -7.49 3.60 -5.47
N MET A 147 -7.96 4.14 -6.59
CA MET A 147 -7.26 3.97 -7.87
C MET A 147 -6.82 5.32 -8.42
N GLY A 148 -5.58 5.38 -8.90
CA GLY A 148 -5.05 6.49 -9.69
C GLY A 148 -4.50 6.00 -11.02
N THR A 149 -4.39 6.90 -12.00
CA THR A 149 -3.80 6.57 -13.32
C THR A 149 -2.47 7.28 -13.52
N TYR A 150 -1.58 6.75 -14.34
CA TYR A 150 -0.40 7.49 -14.79
C TYR A 150 0.00 7.09 -16.21
N THR A 151 0.57 8.04 -16.94
CA THR A 151 1.21 7.89 -18.25
C THR A 151 2.36 8.88 -18.32
N ARG A 152 3.39 8.59 -19.12
CA ARG A 152 4.59 9.41 -19.25
C ARG A 152 4.49 10.41 -20.39
#